data_AF-A0A348XDY8-F1
#
_entry.id   AF-A0A348XDY8-F1
#
_cell.length_a   1.000
_cell.length_b   1.000
_cell.length_c   1.000
_cell.angle_alpha   90.00
_cell.angle_beta   90.00
_cell.angle_gamma   90.00
#
_symmetry.space_group_name_H-M   'P 1'
#
loop_
_entity.id
_entity.type
_entity.pdbx_description
1 polymer ?
#
loop_
_entity_poly.entity_id
_entity_poly.type
_entity_poly.pdbx_seq_one_letter_code
_entity_poly.pdbx_strand_id
1 'polypeptide(L)'
;MTGTPTTKIEDITGGLTELSGRVPDNADILEAPISGQECAYYRIKIEQYRSQKDSGGWHQVLEASAPDWMTIDDGTGIAAICLADATFELGRDIRSESGGYSGAPEKIRERLSSKYGFDTKGWVFNKRLRYTEFRLSSGDMLYAIGEATAGEPPTLKAGPKGLLLSDRPEAILAAELQFRFVGFAAGAIGSLIVLILALSK
;
A
#
# COMPACT_ATOMS: atom_id res chain seq x y z
N MET A 1 -20.94 -16.66 9.75
CA MET A 1 -21.15 -17.35 8.45
C MET A 1 -21.16 -16.25 7.41
N THR A 2 -20.21 -16.09 6.48
CA THR A 2 -19.29 -17.01 5.80
C THR A 2 -18.04 -16.19 5.40
N GLY A 3 -16.85 -16.59 5.86
CA GLY A 3 -15.60 -16.15 5.25
C GLY A 3 -15.25 -17.14 4.15
N THR A 4 -14.87 -16.68 2.97
CA THR A 4 -14.27 -17.53 1.95
C THR A 4 -13.01 -18.17 2.56
N PRO A 5 -12.79 -19.48 2.40
CA PRO A 5 -11.59 -20.10 2.93
C PRO A 5 -10.37 -19.60 2.14
N THR A 6 -9.42 -18.98 2.86
CA THR A 6 -8.12 -18.61 2.31
C THR A 6 -7.47 -19.82 1.64
N THR A 7 -7.04 -19.65 0.39
CA THR A 7 -6.39 -20.71 -0.38
C THR A 7 -4.97 -20.89 0.14
N LYS A 8 -4.57 -22.14 0.39
CA LYS A 8 -3.17 -22.45 0.67
C LYS A 8 -2.34 -22.24 -0.58
N ILE A 9 -1.13 -21.73 -0.43
CA ILE A 9 -0.24 -21.46 -1.57
C ILE A 9 0.06 -22.73 -2.38
N GLU A 10 0.20 -23.88 -1.71
CA GLU A 10 0.43 -25.19 -2.37
C GLU A 10 -0.73 -25.62 -3.29
N ASP A 11 -1.94 -25.12 -3.04
CA ASP A 11 -3.17 -25.51 -3.76
C ASP A 11 -3.52 -24.52 -4.89
N ILE A 12 -2.68 -23.52 -5.18
CA ILE A 12 -2.97 -22.51 -6.21
C ILE A 12 -2.93 -23.13 -7.60
N THR A 13 -4.11 -23.26 -8.21
CA THR A 13 -4.28 -23.70 -9.61
C THR A 13 -4.48 -22.55 -10.60
N GLY A 14 -4.61 -21.30 -10.10
CA GLY A 14 -4.86 -20.09 -10.89
C GLY A 14 -6.30 -19.59 -10.80
N GLY A 15 -6.56 -18.40 -11.36
CA GLY A 15 -7.83 -17.68 -11.26
C GLY A 15 -7.89 -16.72 -10.07
N LEU A 16 -9.05 -16.13 -9.82
CA LEU A 16 -9.25 -15.26 -8.65
C LEU A 16 -8.98 -16.03 -7.36
N THR A 17 -7.97 -15.60 -6.61
CA THR A 17 -7.47 -16.31 -5.44
C THR A 17 -7.32 -15.36 -4.27
N GLU A 18 -7.68 -15.86 -3.09
CA GLU A 18 -7.49 -15.22 -1.80
C GLU A 18 -6.34 -15.92 -1.05
N LEU A 19 -5.32 -15.15 -0.65
CA LEU A 19 -4.15 -15.62 0.07
C LEU A 19 -3.95 -14.85 1.38
N SER A 20 -3.42 -15.54 2.38
CA SER A 20 -2.88 -14.90 3.57
C SER A 20 -1.53 -15.53 3.90
N GLY A 21 -0.53 -14.69 4.08
CA GLY A 21 0.82 -15.14 4.40
C GLY A 21 1.60 -14.04 5.11
N ARG A 22 2.81 -14.37 5.53
CA ARG A 22 3.76 -13.42 6.12
C ARG A 22 4.76 -12.97 5.07
N VAL A 23 5.25 -11.76 5.20
CA VAL A 23 6.49 -11.36 4.54
C VAL A 23 7.63 -12.24 5.09
N PRO A 24 8.39 -12.96 4.23
CA PRO A 24 9.46 -13.83 4.70
C PRO A 24 10.56 -13.08 5.46
N ASP A 25 11.18 -13.76 6.43
CA ASP A 25 12.28 -13.19 7.23
C ASP A 25 13.54 -12.88 6.40
N ASN A 26 13.70 -13.57 5.25
CA ASN A 26 14.79 -13.38 4.30
C ASN A 26 14.42 -12.47 3.12
N ALA A 27 13.34 -11.69 3.22
CA ALA A 27 12.97 -10.71 2.20
C ALA A 27 14.08 -9.65 2.02
N ASP A 28 14.20 -9.11 0.81
CA ASP A 28 15.12 -8.02 0.52
C ASP A 28 14.80 -6.80 1.40
N ILE A 29 15.83 -6.23 2.02
CA ILE A 29 15.69 -5.10 2.93
C ILE A 29 15.87 -3.78 2.17
N LEU A 30 14.89 -2.90 2.27
CA LEU A 30 14.88 -1.54 1.75
C LEU A 30 14.84 -0.52 2.89
N GLU A 31 15.47 0.63 2.68
CA GLU A 31 15.25 1.79 3.55
C GLU A 31 14.06 2.61 3.03
N ALA A 32 13.05 2.78 3.91
CA ALA A 32 11.87 3.57 3.63
C ALA A 32 12.21 5.08 3.55
N PRO A 33 11.82 5.81 2.49
CA PRO A 33 12.35 7.16 2.22
C PRO A 33 12.01 8.23 3.28
N ILE A 34 10.85 8.14 3.92
CA ILE A 34 10.37 9.14 4.88
C ILE A 34 10.89 8.81 6.28
N SER A 35 10.56 7.64 6.81
CA SER A 35 10.98 7.25 8.16
C SER A 35 12.46 6.86 8.28
N GLY A 36 13.05 6.31 7.21
CA GLY A 36 14.38 5.72 7.24
C GLY A 36 14.47 4.37 7.96
N GLN A 37 13.34 3.68 8.21
CA GLN A 37 13.41 2.33 8.77
C GLN A 37 13.48 1.27 7.66
N GLU A 38 14.04 0.12 8.03
CA GLU A 38 14.09 -1.08 7.20
C GLU A 38 12.68 -1.64 6.94
N CYS A 39 12.44 -2.09 5.72
CA CYS A 39 11.17 -2.68 5.27
C CYS A 39 11.39 -3.57 4.04
N ALA A 40 10.50 -4.50 3.78
CA ALA A 40 10.46 -5.30 2.55
C ALA A 40 9.70 -4.61 1.41
N TYR A 41 8.79 -3.70 1.74
CA TYR A 41 8.09 -2.84 0.78
C TYR A 41 7.79 -1.49 1.42
N TYR A 42 7.78 -0.42 0.62
CA TYR A 42 7.18 0.84 1.00
C TYR A 42 6.35 1.45 -0.13
N ARG A 43 5.39 2.29 0.26
CA ARG A 43 4.71 3.25 -0.62
C ARG A 43 4.75 4.62 0.04
N ILE A 44 5.14 5.63 -0.72
CA ILE A 44 5.14 7.01 -0.27
C ILE A 44 4.20 7.84 -1.14
N LYS A 45 3.49 8.77 -0.50
CA LYS A 45 2.74 9.84 -1.15
C LYS A 45 3.15 11.15 -0.53
N ILE A 46 3.57 12.09 -1.36
CA ILE A 46 3.93 13.45 -0.94
C ILE A 46 2.93 14.42 -1.56
N GLU A 47 2.32 15.24 -0.72
CA GLU A 47 1.41 16.29 -1.12
C GLU A 47 2.01 17.65 -0.76
N GLN A 48 1.91 18.61 -1.68
CA GLN A 48 2.28 20.00 -1.43
C GLN A 48 1.03 20.85 -1.25
N TYR A 49 1.01 21.65 -0.20
CA TYR A 49 -0.02 22.68 -0.05
C TYR A 49 0.24 23.83 -1.03
N ARG A 50 -0.76 24.18 -1.83
CA ARG A 50 -0.73 25.33 -2.75
C ARG A 50 -1.81 26.32 -2.33
N SER A 51 -1.38 27.52 -1.96
CA SER A 51 -2.28 28.65 -1.69
C SER A 51 -2.67 29.34 -2.99
N GLN A 52 -3.94 29.67 -3.11
CA GLN A 52 -4.52 30.63 -4.06
C GLN A 52 -5.17 31.75 -3.23
N LYS A 53 -5.40 32.94 -3.81
CA LYS A 53 -5.80 34.16 -3.07
C LYS A 53 -6.80 33.91 -1.92
N ASP A 54 -7.90 33.21 -2.21
CA ASP A 54 -8.99 32.97 -1.26
C ASP A 54 -9.16 31.50 -0.86
N SER A 55 -8.25 30.60 -1.27
CA SER A 55 -8.38 29.16 -1.03
C SER A 55 -7.03 28.43 -1.06
N GLY A 56 -7.00 27.17 -0.64
CA GLY A 56 -5.80 26.36 -0.84
C GLY A 56 -6.07 24.87 -0.67
N GLY A 57 -5.23 24.07 -1.30
CA GLY A 57 -5.42 22.62 -1.37
C GLY A 57 -4.12 21.86 -1.29
N TRP A 58 -4.23 20.60 -0.86
CA TRP A 58 -3.15 19.62 -0.95
C TRP A 58 -3.17 18.99 -2.34
N HIS A 59 -2.03 19.01 -3.01
CA HIS A 59 -1.85 18.41 -4.32
C HIS A 59 -0.75 17.38 -4.27
N GLN A 60 -1.01 16.17 -4.76
CA GLN A 60 0.04 15.15 -4.92
C GLN A 60 1.13 15.68 -5.85
N VAL A 61 2.37 15.60 -5.38
CA VAL A 61 3.58 16.03 -6.11
C VAL A 61 4.58 14.91 -6.31
N LEU A 62 4.49 13.84 -5.52
CA LEU A 62 5.25 12.61 -5.70
C LEU A 62 4.43 11.44 -5.19
N GLU A 63 4.45 10.34 -5.93
CA GLU A 63 4.04 9.03 -5.46
C GLU A 63 5.06 8.02 -5.95
N ALA A 64 5.51 7.15 -5.06
CA ALA A 64 6.49 6.13 -5.38
C ALA A 64 6.32 4.91 -4.46
N SER A 65 6.67 3.74 -4.96
CA SER A 65 6.72 2.51 -4.19
C SER A 65 7.91 1.66 -4.61
N ALA A 66 8.33 0.75 -3.74
CA ALA A 66 9.26 -0.31 -4.10
C ALA A 66 9.19 -1.45 -3.08
N PRO A 67 9.49 -2.70 -3.48
CA PRO A 67 9.70 -3.13 -4.87
C PRO A 67 8.38 -3.27 -5.64
N ASP A 68 8.44 -3.60 -6.93
CA ASP A 68 7.25 -3.93 -7.75
C ASP A 68 6.76 -5.37 -7.50
N TRP A 69 7.60 -6.21 -6.91
CA TRP A 69 7.32 -7.59 -6.60
C TRP A 69 7.76 -7.93 -5.18
N MET A 70 6.92 -8.63 -4.44
CA MET A 70 7.28 -9.17 -3.14
C MET A 70 6.83 -10.62 -3.02
N THR A 71 7.33 -11.32 -2.01
CA THR A 71 6.89 -12.67 -1.69
C THR A 71 6.12 -12.70 -0.38
N ILE A 72 5.22 -13.67 -0.26
CA ILE A 72 4.57 -14.04 0.99
C ILE A 72 4.69 -15.56 1.20
N ASP A 73 4.71 -15.97 2.47
CA ASP A 73 4.80 -17.34 2.92
C ASP A 73 3.65 -17.66 3.88
N ASP A 74 2.86 -18.68 3.57
CA ASP A 74 1.74 -19.14 4.40
C ASP A 74 2.06 -20.39 5.24
N GLY A 75 3.30 -20.87 5.19
CA GLY A 75 3.78 -22.10 5.80
C GLY A 75 3.61 -23.35 4.93
N THR A 76 2.85 -23.28 3.84
CA THR A 76 2.69 -24.34 2.84
C THR A 76 3.50 -24.08 1.58
N GLY A 77 3.79 -22.81 1.26
CA GLY A 77 4.63 -22.43 0.14
C GLY A 77 4.88 -20.93 0.08
N ILE A 78 5.60 -20.52 -0.97
CA ILE A 78 5.89 -19.11 -1.25
C ILE A 78 5.13 -18.69 -2.51
N ALA A 79 4.46 -17.54 -2.46
CA ALA A 79 3.82 -16.91 -3.61
C ALA A 79 4.47 -15.55 -3.90
N ALA A 80 4.62 -15.20 -5.19
CA ALA A 80 5.11 -13.90 -5.61
C ALA A 80 3.94 -12.98 -5.98
N ILE A 81 3.88 -11.80 -5.38
CA ILE A 81 2.83 -10.81 -5.61
C ILE A 81 3.41 -9.64 -6.40
N CYS A 82 2.79 -9.34 -7.55
CA CYS A 82 3.08 -8.14 -8.32
C CYS A 82 2.29 -6.98 -7.74
N LEU A 83 2.98 -6.00 -7.17
CA LEU A 83 2.40 -4.86 -6.47
C LEU A 83 2.03 -3.69 -7.39
N ALA A 84 2.33 -3.81 -8.69
CA ALA A 84 1.84 -2.89 -9.70
C ALA A 84 0.30 -2.86 -9.69
N ASP A 85 -0.27 -1.65 -9.71
CA ASP A 85 -1.72 -1.40 -9.69
C ASP A 85 -2.48 -2.00 -8.49
N ALA A 86 -1.77 -2.37 -7.43
CA ALA A 86 -2.37 -2.84 -6.19
C ALA A 86 -3.14 -1.72 -5.46
N THR A 87 -4.35 -2.06 -5.03
CA THR A 87 -5.08 -1.32 -4.01
C THR A 87 -4.66 -1.81 -2.64
N PHE A 88 -4.35 -0.87 -1.76
CA PHE A 88 -3.76 -1.11 -0.46
C PHE A 88 -4.72 -0.61 0.61
N GLU A 89 -5.28 -1.51 1.42
CA GLU A 89 -6.16 -1.19 2.55
C GLU A 89 -5.47 -1.56 3.85
N LEU A 90 -4.74 -0.59 4.41
CA LEU A 90 -3.78 -0.86 5.48
C LEU A 90 -4.04 0.05 6.67
N GLY A 91 -3.96 -0.52 7.88
CA GLY A 91 -4.22 0.21 9.11
C GLY A 91 -3.05 1.05 9.60
N ARG A 92 -1.85 0.88 9.04
CA ARG A 92 -0.57 1.35 9.60
C ARG A 92 0.10 2.45 8.76
N ASP A 93 -0.66 3.45 8.33
CA ASP A 93 -0.10 4.64 7.68
C ASP A 93 0.67 5.51 8.69
N ILE A 94 1.94 5.82 8.41
CA ILE A 94 2.65 6.90 9.08
C ILE A 94 2.39 8.19 8.30
N ARG A 95 1.80 9.18 8.97
CA ARG A 95 1.56 10.51 8.41
C ARG A 95 2.42 11.54 9.15
N SER A 96 3.15 12.35 8.41
CA SER A 96 3.92 13.47 8.93
C SER A 96 3.77 14.70 8.03
N GLU A 97 3.90 15.89 8.59
CA GLU A 97 3.81 17.17 7.85
C GLU A 97 5.04 18.03 8.16
N SER A 98 5.52 18.76 7.15
CA SER A 98 6.53 19.81 7.27
C SER A 98 5.96 21.14 6.76
N GLY A 99 6.25 22.23 7.47
CA GLY A 99 5.59 23.53 7.30
C GLY A 99 6.53 24.64 6.86
N GLY A 100 5.99 25.76 6.39
CA GLY A 100 6.78 26.86 5.81
C GLY A 100 7.90 27.44 6.70
N TYR A 101 7.79 27.32 8.03
CA TYR A 101 8.84 27.75 8.99
C TYR A 101 9.84 26.65 9.37
N SER A 102 9.45 25.38 9.34
CA SER A 102 10.32 24.22 9.57
C SER A 102 10.31 23.32 8.35
N GLY A 103 11.38 23.44 7.55
CA GLY A 103 11.57 22.59 6.36
C GLY A 103 11.60 21.11 6.72
N ALA A 104 11.56 20.26 5.68
CA ALA A 104 11.75 18.82 5.85
C ALA A 104 13.05 18.54 6.64
N PRO A 105 13.05 17.59 7.60
CA PRO A 105 14.29 17.13 8.23
C PRO A 105 15.34 16.76 7.18
N GLU A 106 16.61 17.08 7.45
CA GLU A 106 17.71 16.92 6.48
C GLU A 106 17.77 15.51 5.89
N LYS A 107 17.64 14.48 6.74
CA LYS A 107 17.64 13.08 6.30
C LYS A 107 16.53 12.75 5.30
N ILE A 108 15.34 13.33 5.47
CA ILE A 108 14.22 13.14 4.52
C ILE A 108 14.56 13.85 3.21
N ARG A 109 15.11 15.06 3.26
CA ARG A 109 15.53 15.80 2.06
C ARG A 109 16.58 15.04 1.26
N GLU A 110 17.63 14.55 1.92
CA GLU A 110 18.70 13.80 1.28
C GLU A 110 18.18 12.55 0.57
N ARG A 111 17.35 11.74 1.26
CA ARG A 111 16.76 10.52 0.67
C ARG A 111 15.82 10.80 -0.49
N LEU A 112 14.96 11.81 -0.37
CA LEU A 112 14.05 12.16 -1.47
C LEU A 112 14.80 12.74 -2.67
N SER A 113 15.84 13.53 -2.45
CA SER A 113 16.67 14.08 -3.52
C SER A 113 17.50 12.99 -4.20
N SER A 114 18.15 12.10 -3.45
CA SER A 114 19.02 11.07 -4.02
C SER A 114 18.23 9.98 -4.74
N LYS A 115 17.07 9.59 -4.20
CA LYS A 115 16.26 8.48 -4.72
C LYS A 115 15.29 8.90 -5.82
N TYR A 116 14.74 10.12 -5.74
CA TYR A 116 13.67 10.57 -6.64
C TYR A 116 13.95 11.91 -7.32
N GLY A 117 15.10 12.56 -7.06
CA GLY A 117 15.35 13.92 -7.56
C GLY A 117 14.36 14.95 -7.02
N PHE A 118 13.67 14.67 -5.90
CA PHE A 118 12.63 15.52 -5.37
C PHE A 118 13.19 16.53 -4.37
N ASP A 119 13.08 17.82 -4.70
CA ASP A 119 13.46 18.91 -3.79
C ASP A 119 12.30 19.31 -2.88
N THR A 120 12.57 19.33 -1.57
CA THR A 120 11.63 19.76 -0.53
C THR A 120 11.58 21.29 -0.38
N LYS A 121 12.51 22.02 -0.99
CA LYS A 121 12.56 23.48 -1.02
C LYS A 121 11.90 24.04 -2.28
N GLY A 122 11.38 25.26 -2.18
CA GLY A 122 11.02 26.11 -3.31
C GLY A 122 12.11 27.16 -3.55
N TRP A 123 11.92 28.00 -4.57
CA TRP A 123 12.91 29.03 -4.95
C TRP A 123 13.20 30.04 -3.82
N VAL A 124 12.18 30.45 -3.06
CA VAL A 124 12.29 31.51 -2.03
C VAL A 124 11.97 31.00 -0.61
N PHE A 125 11.10 29.99 -0.49
CA PHE A 125 10.64 29.47 0.81
C PHE A 125 10.55 27.94 0.77
N ASN A 126 10.56 27.30 1.94
CA ASN A 126 10.32 25.85 2.07
C ASN A 126 8.90 25.51 1.58
N LYS A 127 8.75 24.40 0.87
CA LYS A 127 7.42 23.89 0.51
C LYS A 127 6.74 23.38 1.79
N ARG A 128 5.44 23.65 1.91
CA ARG A 128 4.61 22.97 2.91
C ARG A 128 4.22 21.60 2.36
N LEU A 129 4.80 20.55 2.92
CA LEU A 129 4.69 19.19 2.42
C LEU A 129 4.06 18.28 3.47
N ARG A 130 3.18 17.41 3.02
CA ARG A 130 2.62 16.30 3.79
C ARG A 130 3.18 15.01 3.21
N TYR A 131 3.72 14.17 4.08
CA TYR A 131 4.26 12.87 3.74
C TYR A 131 3.36 11.80 4.34
N THR A 132 2.94 10.89 3.49
CA THR A 132 2.33 9.62 3.90
C THR A 132 3.30 8.53 3.50
N GLU A 133 3.69 7.70 4.45
CA GLU A 133 4.51 6.51 4.19
C GLU A 133 3.80 5.28 4.75
N PHE A 134 3.74 4.27 3.90
CA PHE A 134 3.33 2.92 4.24
C PHE A 134 4.53 1.97 4.07
N ARG A 135 4.60 0.93 4.91
CA ARG A 135 5.64 -0.10 4.83
C ARG A 135 5.12 -1.48 5.23
N LEU A 136 5.69 -2.50 4.61
CA LEU A 136 5.65 -3.88 5.10
C LEU A 136 7.05 -4.29 5.53
N SER A 137 7.16 -4.89 6.71
CA SER A 137 8.40 -5.43 7.25
C SER A 137 8.37 -6.94 7.24
N SER A 138 9.53 -7.59 7.36
CA SER A 138 9.60 -9.03 7.58
C SER A 138 8.71 -9.46 8.76
N GLY A 139 8.03 -10.59 8.59
CA GLY A 139 7.09 -11.14 9.57
C GLY A 139 5.69 -10.50 9.56
N ASP A 140 5.48 -9.38 8.87
CA ASP A 140 4.16 -8.76 8.76
C ASP A 140 3.19 -9.70 8.04
N MET A 141 1.98 -9.84 8.61
CA MET A 141 0.88 -10.56 7.97
C MET A 141 0.31 -9.70 6.84
N LEU A 142 0.07 -10.35 5.71
CA LEU A 142 -0.54 -9.75 4.54
C LEU A 142 -1.65 -10.67 4.03
N TYR A 143 -2.78 -10.04 3.74
CA TYR A 143 -3.92 -10.61 3.08
C TYR A 143 -3.97 -10.08 1.66
N ALA A 144 -4.14 -10.94 0.66
CA ALA A 144 -4.13 -10.54 -0.74
C ALA A 144 -5.25 -11.23 -1.53
N ILE A 145 -5.96 -10.47 -2.36
CA ILE A 145 -6.94 -10.98 -3.32
C ILE A 145 -6.58 -10.48 -4.70
N GLY A 146 -6.39 -11.39 -5.65
CA GLY A 146 -6.04 -11.04 -7.02
C GLY A 146 -6.14 -12.20 -7.98
N GLU A 147 -5.67 -12.00 -9.20
CA GLU A 147 -5.60 -13.05 -10.22
C GLU A 147 -4.33 -13.86 -10.03
N ALA A 148 -4.50 -15.15 -9.71
CA ALA A 148 -3.38 -16.07 -9.56
C ALA A 148 -3.06 -16.78 -10.87
N THR A 149 -1.77 -17.05 -11.07
CA THR A 149 -1.28 -17.97 -12.10
C THR A 149 -0.47 -19.04 -11.40
N ALA A 150 -0.82 -20.31 -11.65
CA ALA A 150 -0.05 -21.45 -11.16
C ALA A 150 1.39 -21.42 -11.67
N GLY A 151 2.33 -21.95 -10.88
CA GLY A 151 3.75 -21.96 -11.19
C GLY A 151 4.57 -22.28 -9.94
N GLU A 152 5.90 -22.23 -10.07
CA GLU A 152 6.83 -22.40 -8.96
C GLU A 152 7.80 -21.20 -8.91
N PRO A 153 7.56 -20.20 -8.06
CA PRO A 153 6.38 -20.02 -7.21
C PRO A 153 5.14 -19.58 -8.03
N PRO A 154 3.92 -19.82 -7.52
CA PRO A 154 2.72 -19.21 -8.09
C PRO A 154 2.79 -17.69 -7.96
N THR A 155 2.09 -16.99 -8.86
CA THR A 155 2.07 -15.52 -8.87
C THR A 155 0.68 -14.98 -8.65
N LEU A 156 0.57 -13.83 -7.98
CA LEU A 156 -0.67 -13.08 -7.80
C LEU A 156 -0.50 -11.67 -8.38
N LYS A 157 -1.45 -11.23 -9.21
CA LYS A 157 -1.39 -9.92 -9.90
C LYS A 157 -2.74 -9.23 -9.91
N ALA A 158 -2.75 -7.97 -10.33
CA ALA A 158 -3.97 -7.28 -10.71
C ALA A 158 -4.65 -8.00 -11.89
N GLY A 159 -5.86 -8.50 -11.65
CA GLY A 159 -6.74 -9.01 -12.69
C GLY A 159 -7.78 -7.98 -13.13
N PRO A 160 -8.82 -8.39 -13.86
CA PRO A 160 -9.94 -7.51 -14.22
C PRO A 160 -10.68 -6.90 -13.02
N LYS A 161 -10.61 -7.58 -11.86
CA LYS A 161 -11.18 -7.09 -10.60
C LYS A 161 -10.19 -6.24 -9.79
N GLY A 162 -8.94 -6.11 -10.23
CA GLY A 162 -7.85 -5.47 -9.50
C GLY A 162 -7.09 -6.45 -8.60
N LEU A 163 -6.23 -5.89 -7.76
CA LEU A 163 -5.48 -6.59 -6.72
C LEU A 163 -5.65 -5.80 -5.42
N LEU A 164 -6.10 -6.48 -4.36
CA LEU A 164 -6.24 -5.92 -3.02
C LEU A 164 -5.17 -6.51 -2.11
N LEU A 165 -4.45 -5.66 -1.38
CA LEU A 165 -3.60 -6.07 -0.26
C LEU A 165 -4.05 -5.38 1.02
N SER A 166 -4.04 -6.13 2.13
CA SER A 166 -4.42 -5.61 3.45
C SER A 166 -3.63 -6.27 4.57
N ASP A 167 -3.42 -5.53 5.66
CA ASP A 167 -2.86 -6.01 6.93
C ASP A 167 -3.97 -6.46 7.88
N ARG A 168 -5.21 -6.50 7.39
CA ARG A 168 -6.40 -6.96 8.08
C ARG A 168 -7.06 -8.08 7.27
N PRO A 169 -7.58 -9.12 7.94
CA PRO A 169 -8.37 -10.14 7.27
C PRO A 169 -9.66 -9.56 6.66
N GLU A 170 -10.20 -10.20 5.62
CA GLU A 170 -11.45 -9.78 4.96
C GLU A 170 -12.61 -9.61 5.92
N ALA A 171 -12.75 -10.44 6.96
CA ALA A 171 -13.85 -10.32 7.91
C ALA A 171 -13.91 -8.94 8.58
N ILE A 172 -12.74 -8.31 8.80
CA ILE A 172 -12.66 -6.95 9.35
C ILE A 172 -12.94 -5.92 8.25
N LEU A 173 -12.38 -6.10 7.06
CA LEU A 173 -12.61 -5.21 5.91
C LEU A 173 -14.09 -5.15 5.51
N ALA A 174 -14.75 -6.30 5.41
CA ALA A 174 -16.16 -6.41 5.06
C ALA A 174 -17.06 -5.73 6.10
N ALA A 175 -16.75 -5.88 7.39
CA ALA A 175 -17.51 -5.24 8.46
C ALA A 175 -17.34 -3.70 8.45
N GLU A 176 -16.12 -3.19 8.24
CA GLU A 176 -15.85 -1.75 8.17
C GLU A 176 -16.48 -1.11 6.92
N LEU A 177 -16.48 -1.80 5.78
CA LEU A 177 -17.11 -1.31 4.56
C LEU A 177 -18.63 -1.20 4.72
N GLN A 178 -19.27 -2.17 5.38
CA GLN A 178 -20.71 -2.09 5.73
C GLN A 178 -21.01 -0.87 6.61
N PHE A 179 -20.15 -0.57 7.60
CA PHE A 179 -20.29 0.64 8.43
C PHE A 179 -20.04 1.94 7.65
N ARG A 180 -19.05 1.98 6.74
CA ARG A 180 -18.75 3.16 5.91
C ARG A 180 -19.90 3.51 4.96
N PHE A 181 -20.64 2.53 4.44
CA PHE A 181 -21.85 2.78 3.62
C PHE A 181 -23.01 3.40 4.40
N VAL A 182 -23.14 3.10 5.70
CA VAL A 182 -24.19 3.71 6.55
C VAL A 182 -23.84 5.17 6.92
N GLY A 183 -22.55 5.53 6.86
CA GLY A 183 -22.07 6.84 7.31
C GLY A 183 -21.80 7.89 6.22
N PHE A 184 -21.24 7.52 5.06
CA PHE A 184 -20.83 8.52 4.05
C PHE A 184 -20.77 7.89 2.66
N ALA A 185 -21.60 8.37 1.73
CA ALA A 185 -21.35 8.23 0.30
C ALA A 185 -20.12 9.08 -0.07
N ALA A 186 -18.91 8.53 -0.02
CA ALA A 186 -17.72 9.26 -0.47
C ALA A 186 -16.57 8.33 -0.93
N GLY A 187 -16.37 8.26 -2.25
CA GLY A 187 -15.09 7.89 -2.87
C GLY A 187 -15.10 6.60 -3.68
N ALA A 188 -14.61 6.68 -4.93
CA ALA A 188 -14.50 5.56 -5.88
C ALA A 188 -13.68 4.36 -5.36
N ILE A 189 -12.75 4.59 -4.43
CA ILE A 189 -11.90 3.55 -3.82
C ILE A 189 -12.74 2.57 -2.98
N GLY A 190 -13.70 3.09 -2.19
CA GLY A 190 -14.59 2.25 -1.38
C GLY A 190 -15.46 1.32 -2.23
N SER A 191 -15.93 1.81 -3.39
CA SER A 191 -16.74 1.02 -4.32
C SER A 191 -15.97 -0.13 -4.96
N LEU A 192 -14.70 0.06 -5.31
CA LEU A 192 -13.88 -0.98 -5.92
C LEU A 192 -13.60 -2.14 -4.95
N ILE A 193 -13.27 -1.82 -3.70
CA ILE A 193 -13.01 -2.84 -2.67
C ILE A 193 -14.25 -3.70 -2.43
N VAL A 194 -15.43 -3.07 -2.39
CA VAL A 194 -16.72 -3.76 -2.19
C VAL A 194 -17.02 -4.69 -3.36
N LEU A 195 -16.71 -4.28 -4.59
CA LEU A 195 -16.86 -5.13 -5.76
C LEU A 195 -15.90 -6.33 -5.71
N ILE A 196 -14.64 -6.11 -5.30
CA ILE A 196 -13.65 -7.19 -5.15
C ILE A 196 -14.15 -8.22 -4.12
N LEU A 197 -14.54 -7.77 -2.93
CA LEU A 197 -15.00 -8.65 -1.83
C LEU A 197 -16.38 -9.30 -2.09
N ALA A 198 -17.26 -8.65 -2.85
CA ALA A 198 -18.55 -9.23 -3.21
C ALA A 198 -18.41 -10.38 -4.23
N LEU A 199 -17.34 -10.35 -5.03
CA LEU A 199 -17.10 -11.30 -6.11
C LEU A 199 -16.06 -12.37 -5.78
N SER A 200 -15.51 -12.37 -4.56
CA SER A 200 -14.73 -13.48 -3.97
C SER A 200 -15.62 -14.52 -3.25
N LYS A 201 -16.96 -14.33 -3.28
CA LYS A 201 -17.97 -15.23 -2.69
C LYS A 201 -18.62 -16.13 -3.73
#